data_AF-A0A7S1R5H6-F1
#
_entry.id   AF-A0A7S1R5H6-F1
#
_cell.length_a   1.000
_cell.length_b   1.000
_cell.length_c   1.000
_cell.angle_alpha   90.00
_cell.angle_beta   90.00
_cell.angle_gamma   90.00
#
_symmetry.space_group_name_H-M   'P 1'
#
loop_
_entity.id
_entity.type
_entity.pdbx_description
1 polymer ?
#
loop_
_entity_poly.entity_id
_entity_poly.type
_entity_poly.pdbx_seq_one_letter_code
_entity_poly.pdbx_strand_id
1 'polypeptide(L)'
;ASPSETAEDAWERVQALLRRARPLLQLGVELGTASGSAANPDQPASEQPAIAEPPVTMQDVARDPPPEDAGAFFASAAARGECCVDCGLPDADWASVTYGAYLCMDCAGKHRGLGVHLTFVRSTTSDFWSAKQLRRMQLGGTSRFLEFLKPYPRLAEPPRTPAALSMRYASLAAAHYRRLLDLCCEGKDAS
;
A
#
# COMPACT_ATOMS: atom_id res chain seq x y z
N ALA A 1 18.82 -11.68 -42.74
CA ALA A 1 18.80 -10.50 -41.86
C ALA A 1 17.35 -10.25 -41.49
N SER A 2 16.98 -10.46 -40.23
CA SER A 2 15.63 -10.17 -39.75
C SER A 2 15.45 -8.65 -39.65
N PRO A 3 14.35 -8.07 -40.13
CA PRO A 3 14.14 -6.64 -39.97
C PRO A 3 13.99 -6.33 -38.48
N SER A 4 14.74 -5.34 -38.00
CA SER A 4 14.59 -4.81 -36.64
C SER A 4 13.25 -4.10 -36.54
N GLU A 5 12.36 -4.64 -35.70
CA GLU A 5 11.08 -4.03 -35.36
C GLU A 5 11.32 -2.62 -34.82
N THR A 6 10.68 -1.62 -35.41
CA THR A 6 10.81 -0.24 -34.94
C THR A 6 9.93 -0.03 -33.70
N ALA A 7 10.21 1.01 -32.92
CA ALA A 7 9.38 1.37 -31.77
C ALA A 7 7.92 1.69 -32.18
N GLU A 8 7.72 2.17 -33.40
CA GLU A 8 6.40 2.45 -33.98
C GLU A 8 5.64 1.14 -34.26
N ASP A 9 6.31 0.14 -34.83
CA ASP A 9 5.72 -1.19 -35.09
C ASP A 9 5.29 -1.88 -33.77
N ALA A 10 6.12 -1.78 -32.73
CA ALA A 10 5.81 -2.32 -31.41
C ALA A 10 4.60 -1.61 -30.77
N TRP A 11 4.50 -0.28 -30.94
CA TRP A 11 3.41 0.53 -30.40
C TRP A 11 2.07 0.27 -31.11
N GLU A 12 2.09 0.15 -32.44
CA GLU A 12 0.95 -0.25 -33.26
C GLU A 12 0.34 -1.58 -32.80
N ARG A 13 1.19 -2.56 -32.47
CA ARG A 13 0.76 -3.86 -31.96
C ARG A 13 0.12 -3.78 -30.58
N VAL A 14 0.67 -2.96 -29.67
CA VAL A 14 0.06 -2.70 -28.36
C VAL A 14 -1.32 -2.05 -28.54
N GLN A 15 -1.46 -1.06 -29.41
CA GLN A 15 -2.75 -0.43 -29.69
C GLN A 15 -3.76 -1.41 -30.32
N ALA A 16 -3.31 -2.28 -31.22
CA ALA A 16 -4.16 -3.32 -31.79
C ALA A 16 -4.67 -4.32 -30.73
N LEU A 17 -3.83 -4.70 -29.77
CA LEU A 17 -4.23 -5.55 -28.65
C LEU A 17 -5.23 -4.83 -27.73
N LEU A 18 -4.98 -3.56 -27.39
CA LEU A 18 -5.88 -2.77 -26.54
C LEU A 18 -7.25 -2.56 -27.18
N ARG A 19 -7.31 -2.30 -28.50
CA ARG A 19 -8.59 -2.20 -29.24
C ARG A 19 -9.39 -3.50 -29.21
N ARG A 20 -8.72 -4.66 -29.27
CA ARG A 20 -9.36 -5.98 -29.19
C ARG A 20 -9.78 -6.37 -27.77
N ALA A 21 -9.06 -5.88 -26.76
CA ALA A 21 -9.38 -6.11 -25.35
C ALA A 21 -10.46 -5.15 -24.81
N ARG A 22 -10.72 -4.02 -25.48
CA ARG A 22 -11.68 -2.99 -25.06
C ARG A 22 -13.10 -3.50 -24.77
N PRO A 23 -13.70 -4.40 -25.58
CA PRO A 23 -15.01 -4.95 -25.27
C PRO A 23 -15.00 -5.86 -24.03
N LEU A 24 -13.88 -6.56 -23.77
CA LEU A 24 -13.73 -7.44 -22.61
C LEU A 24 -13.59 -6.66 -21.31
N LEU A 25 -12.97 -5.48 -21.36
CA LEU A 25 -12.89 -4.56 -20.22
C LEU A 25 -14.26 -3.96 -19.86
N GLN A 26 -15.15 -3.78 -20.83
CA GLN A 26 -16.53 -3.30 -20.60
C GLN A 26 -17.45 -4.41 -20.07
N LEU A 27 -17.23 -5.66 -20.46
CA LEU A 27 -17.97 -6.83 -19.95
C LEU A 27 -17.68 -7.14 -18.46
N GLY A 28 -16.59 -6.62 -17.89
CA GLY A 28 -16.27 -6.75 -16.46
C GLY A 28 -17.10 -5.85 -15.53
N VAL A 29 -17.93 -4.96 -16.06
CA VAL A 29 -18.76 -4.01 -15.28
C VAL A 29 -20.22 -4.50 -15.13
N GLU A 30 -20.65 -5.50 -15.91
CA GLU A 30 -22.06 -5.91 -16.03
C GLU A 30 -22.35 -7.29 -15.40
N LEU A 31 -21.73 -7.62 -14.26
CA LEU A 31 -22.09 -8.79 -13.43
C LEU A 31 -22.28 -8.40 -11.95
N GLY A 32 -22.89 -7.25 -11.73
CA GLY A 32 -23.06 -6.68 -10.40
C GLY A 32 -24.36 -5.92 -10.16
N THR A 33 -25.48 -6.25 -10.83
CA THR A 33 -26.81 -5.79 -10.37
C THR A 33 -27.92 -6.79 -10.70
N ALA A 34 -28.37 -7.55 -9.70
CA ALA A 34 -29.73 -8.09 -9.64
C ALA A 34 -30.16 -8.22 -8.16
N SER A 35 -31.11 -7.35 -7.80
CA SER A 35 -31.94 -7.26 -6.59
C SER A 35 -32.58 -8.61 -6.19
N GLY A 36 -32.98 -8.94 -4.95
CA GLY A 36 -33.13 -8.24 -3.68
C GLY A 36 -33.94 -9.14 -2.70
N SER A 37 -33.99 -8.84 -1.40
CA SER A 37 -35.03 -9.39 -0.51
C SER A 37 -35.27 -8.54 0.75
N ALA A 38 -36.52 -8.10 0.86
CA ALA A 38 -37.34 -7.75 2.02
C ALA A 38 -36.73 -7.03 3.24
N ALA A 39 -37.18 -5.77 3.42
CA ALA A 39 -37.09 -5.01 4.66
C ALA A 39 -38.12 -5.49 5.71
N ASN A 40 -37.72 -5.51 6.98
CA ASN A 40 -38.54 -5.79 8.16
C ASN A 40 -38.82 -4.46 8.91
N PRO A 41 -40.07 -4.06 9.21
CA PRO A 41 -40.40 -2.70 9.65
C PRO A 41 -40.50 -2.51 11.17
N ASP A 42 -39.71 -3.19 12.00
CA ASP A 42 -39.80 -3.06 13.47
C ASP A 42 -38.42 -3.08 14.17
N GLN A 43 -37.57 -2.09 13.88
CA GLN A 43 -36.41 -1.79 14.74
C GLN A 43 -36.29 -0.29 15.02
N PRO A 44 -36.34 0.16 16.28
CA PRO A 44 -36.08 1.55 16.63
C PRO A 44 -34.59 1.85 16.37
N ALA A 45 -34.36 2.89 15.58
CA ALA A 45 -33.04 3.36 15.19
C ALA A 45 -32.23 3.80 16.42
N SER A 46 -31.18 3.04 16.73
CA SER A 46 -30.09 3.52 17.58
C SER A 46 -29.30 4.56 16.79
N GLU A 47 -29.28 5.77 17.30
CA GLU A 47 -28.53 6.93 16.83
C GLU A 47 -27.03 6.60 16.73
N GLN A 48 -26.46 6.65 15.51
CA GLN A 48 -25.01 6.60 15.27
C GLN A 48 -24.53 8.00 14.87
N PRO A 49 -23.56 8.62 15.59
CA PRO A 49 -22.97 9.86 15.15
C PRO A 49 -21.76 9.64 14.22
N ALA A 50 -21.60 10.61 13.31
CA ALA A 50 -20.41 11.04 12.58
C ALA A 50 -19.84 10.13 11.46
N ILE A 51 -20.24 10.50 10.25
CA ILE A 51 -19.45 10.53 8.99
C ILE A 51 -17.95 10.28 9.18
N ALA A 52 -17.46 9.14 8.71
CA ALA A 52 -16.04 8.88 8.58
C ALA A 52 -15.45 9.81 7.51
N GLU A 53 -14.38 10.52 7.85
CA GLU A 53 -13.63 11.39 6.93
C GLU A 53 -13.13 10.59 5.71
N PRO A 54 -13.03 11.21 4.52
CA PRO A 54 -12.46 10.56 3.34
C PRO A 54 -11.00 10.14 3.62
N PRO A 55 -10.50 9.05 3.01
CA PRO A 55 -9.16 8.56 3.29
C PRO A 55 -8.11 9.61 2.89
N VAL A 56 -7.38 10.13 3.87
CA VAL A 56 -6.31 11.11 3.69
C VAL A 56 -5.25 10.54 2.73
N THR A 57 -5.14 11.16 1.54
CA THR A 57 -4.22 10.71 0.49
C THR A 57 -2.77 11.04 0.86
N MET A 58 -1.78 10.38 0.25
CA MET A 58 -0.37 10.73 0.48
C MET A 58 -0.06 12.20 0.17
N GLN A 59 -0.80 12.80 -0.76
CA GLN A 59 -0.62 14.19 -1.20
C GLN A 59 -1.10 15.21 -0.14
N ASP A 60 -2.07 14.83 0.68
CA ASP A 60 -2.54 15.69 1.77
C ASP A 60 -1.51 15.74 2.91
N VAL A 61 -0.92 14.59 3.26
CA VAL A 61 0.15 14.50 4.27
C VAL A 61 1.48 15.08 3.76
N ALA A 62 1.69 15.12 2.44
CA ALA A 62 2.90 15.67 1.83
C ALA A 62 3.15 17.15 2.17
N ARG A 63 2.15 17.88 2.67
CA ARG A 63 2.30 19.30 3.04
C ARG A 63 2.91 19.50 4.43
N ASP A 64 2.80 18.50 5.31
CA ASP A 64 3.35 18.59 6.65
C ASP A 64 4.88 18.51 6.60
N PRO A 65 5.60 19.22 7.49
CA PRO A 65 7.05 19.04 7.61
C PRO A 65 7.38 17.61 8.08
N PRO A 66 8.54 17.07 7.68
CA PRO A 66 9.04 15.81 8.22
C PRO A 66 9.14 15.85 9.76
N PRO A 67 8.82 14.75 10.47
CA PRO A 67 9.03 14.68 11.90
C PRO A 67 10.53 14.69 12.20
N GLU A 68 10.93 15.47 13.21
CA GLU A 68 12.32 15.55 13.66
C GLU A 68 12.60 14.61 14.84
N ASP A 69 11.60 14.39 15.69
CA ASP A 69 11.69 13.53 16.87
C ASP A 69 10.97 12.20 16.63
N ALA A 70 11.76 11.12 16.57
CA ALA A 70 11.26 9.78 16.36
C ALA A 70 10.39 9.28 17.52
N GLY A 71 10.77 9.60 18.77
CA GLY A 71 10.05 9.17 19.96
C GLY A 71 8.65 9.77 20.00
N ALA A 72 8.53 11.08 19.77
CA ALA A 72 7.26 11.78 19.68
C ALA A 72 6.42 11.29 18.49
N PHE A 73 7.05 11.06 17.34
CA PHE A 73 6.36 10.55 16.15
C PHE A 73 5.71 9.18 16.43
N PHE A 74 6.49 8.21 16.91
CA PHE A 74 5.99 6.85 17.18
C PHE A 74 5.15 6.75 18.46
N ALA A 75 5.24 7.71 19.38
CA ALA A 75 4.35 7.79 20.54
C ALA A 75 2.96 8.37 20.21
N SER A 76 2.79 9.01 19.04
CA SER A 76 1.51 9.57 18.61
C SER A 76 0.43 8.49 18.48
N ALA A 77 -0.84 8.84 18.74
CA ALA A 77 -1.95 7.91 18.62
C ALA A 77 -2.08 7.31 17.21
N ALA A 78 -1.77 8.12 16.19
CA ALA A 78 -1.78 7.69 14.79
C ALA A 78 -0.74 6.58 14.53
N ALA A 79 0.48 6.70 15.05
CA ALA A 79 1.52 5.70 14.85
C ALA A 79 1.34 4.46 15.76
N ARG A 80 0.93 4.65 17.02
CA ARG A 80 0.75 3.54 17.97
C ARG A 80 -0.41 2.62 17.62
N GLY A 81 -1.46 3.15 16.99
CA GLY A 81 -2.63 2.38 16.58
C GLY A 81 -2.42 1.55 15.30
N GLU A 82 -1.23 1.60 14.70
CA GLU A 82 -0.95 0.88 13.46
C GLU A 82 -0.83 -0.62 13.69
N CYS A 83 -1.42 -1.39 12.79
CA CYS A 83 -1.35 -2.84 12.80
C CYS A 83 -0.23 -3.34 11.87
N CYS A 84 0.20 -4.58 12.10
CA CYS A 84 1.14 -5.26 11.25
C CYS A 84 0.55 -5.43 9.85
N VAL A 85 1.24 -4.92 8.83
CA VAL A 85 0.77 -4.95 7.45
C VAL A 85 0.65 -6.35 6.84
N ASP A 86 1.34 -7.32 7.42
CA ASP A 86 1.34 -8.70 6.92
C ASP A 86 0.33 -9.60 7.63
N CYS A 87 0.13 -9.45 8.93
CA CYS A 87 -0.73 -10.35 9.70
C CYS A 87 -1.89 -9.67 10.43
N GLY A 88 -1.94 -8.33 10.44
CA GLY A 88 -2.99 -7.55 11.09
C GLY A 88 -2.89 -7.47 12.61
N LEU A 89 -1.82 -8.00 13.23
CA LEU A 89 -1.62 -7.89 14.68
C LEU A 89 -1.56 -6.41 15.09
N PRO A 90 -2.32 -5.95 16.10
CA PRO A 90 -2.32 -4.56 16.54
C PRO A 90 -0.99 -4.18 17.22
N ASP A 91 -0.83 -2.88 17.50
CA ASP A 91 0.29 -2.31 18.24
C ASP A 91 1.67 -2.72 17.67
N ALA A 92 1.80 -2.61 16.35
CA ALA A 92 3.01 -3.02 15.65
C ALA A 92 4.18 -2.05 15.94
N ASP A 93 5.19 -2.55 16.64
CA ASP A 93 6.34 -1.78 17.14
C ASP A 93 7.60 -1.90 16.26
N TRP A 94 7.50 -2.55 15.10
CA TRP A 94 8.52 -2.57 14.06
C TRP A 94 7.98 -1.93 12.79
N ALA A 95 8.87 -1.59 11.87
CA ALA A 95 8.50 -0.98 10.61
C ALA A 95 9.40 -1.42 9.47
N SER A 96 8.82 -1.52 8.28
CA SER A 96 9.55 -1.48 7.03
C SER A 96 9.60 -0.03 6.53
N VAL A 97 10.76 0.61 6.71
CA VAL A 97 11.04 1.95 6.21
C VAL A 97 10.82 2.01 4.69
N THR A 98 11.15 0.94 4.00
CA THR A 98 11.03 0.82 2.54
C THR A 98 9.59 1.00 2.05
N TYR A 99 8.59 0.52 2.80
CA TYR A 99 7.17 0.66 2.45
C TYR A 99 6.43 1.65 3.35
N GLY A 100 7.13 2.29 4.28
CA GLY A 100 6.50 3.15 5.28
C GLY A 100 5.44 2.42 6.11
N ALA A 101 5.54 1.10 6.28
CA ALA A 101 4.47 0.27 6.85
C ALA A 101 4.93 -0.42 8.13
N TYR A 102 3.99 -0.72 9.03
CA TYR A 102 4.28 -1.29 10.35
C TYR A 102 4.27 -2.81 10.33
N LEU A 103 5.10 -3.42 11.18
CA LEU A 103 5.32 -4.85 11.30
C LEU A 103 5.28 -5.25 12.78
N CYS A 104 4.75 -6.42 13.08
CA CYS A 104 5.01 -7.05 14.36
C CYS A 104 6.43 -7.65 14.38
N MET A 105 6.93 -7.99 15.56
CA MET A 105 8.25 -8.61 15.75
C MET A 105 8.48 -9.85 14.85
N ASP A 106 7.49 -10.74 14.73
CA ASP A 106 7.63 -11.96 13.93
C ASP A 106 7.75 -11.66 12.43
N CYS A 107 6.90 -10.75 11.91
CA CYS A 107 6.96 -10.37 10.50
C CYS A 107 8.20 -9.54 10.19
N ALA A 108 8.67 -8.70 11.14
CA ALA A 108 9.96 -8.04 11.04
C ALA A 108 11.11 -9.06 10.88
N GLY A 109 11.08 -10.17 11.63
CA GLY A 109 12.02 -11.30 11.46
C GLY A 109 11.98 -11.90 10.06
N LYS A 110 10.79 -12.18 9.53
CA LYS A 110 10.62 -12.72 8.16
C LYS A 110 11.12 -11.75 7.09
N HIS A 111 10.84 -10.46 7.25
CA HIS A 111 11.32 -9.40 6.36
C HIS A 111 12.84 -9.31 6.34
N ARG A 112 13.53 -9.48 7.47
CA ARG A 112 15.00 -9.52 7.49
C ARG A 112 15.57 -10.61 6.58
N GLY A 113 14.88 -11.76 6.46
CA GLY A 113 15.25 -12.86 5.57
C GLY A 113 15.13 -12.54 4.06
N LEU A 114 14.37 -11.52 3.67
CA LEU A 114 14.27 -11.08 2.27
C LEU A 114 15.49 -10.27 1.82
N GLY A 115 16.19 -9.64 2.77
CA GLY A 115 17.34 -8.77 2.51
C GLY A 115 16.99 -7.29 2.37
N VAL A 116 17.97 -6.46 2.70
CA VAL A 116 17.83 -5.00 2.86
C VAL A 116 17.43 -4.25 1.58
N HIS A 117 17.72 -4.84 0.42
CA HIS A 117 17.38 -4.26 -0.89
C HIS A 117 15.87 -4.35 -1.20
N LEU A 118 15.15 -5.29 -0.56
CA LEU A 118 13.70 -5.42 -0.69
C LEU A 118 12.96 -4.73 0.46
N THR A 119 13.48 -4.85 1.68
CA THR A 119 12.87 -4.28 2.87
C THR A 119 13.93 -3.86 3.90
N PHE A 120 13.91 -2.60 4.28
CA PHE A 120 14.74 -2.06 5.34
C PHE A 120 13.93 -1.98 6.63
N VAL A 121 14.26 -2.85 7.60
CA VAL A 121 13.49 -3.04 8.84
C VAL A 121 14.13 -2.28 9.99
N ARG A 122 13.31 -1.59 10.79
CA ARG A 122 13.72 -0.87 12.01
C ARG A 122 12.69 -1.08 13.14
N SER A 123 13.16 -1.11 14.38
CA SER A 123 12.34 -0.99 15.58
C SER A 123 11.91 0.46 15.75
N THR A 124 10.64 0.68 16.07
CA THR A 124 10.12 2.04 16.33
C THR A 124 10.61 2.61 17.66
N THR A 125 11.03 1.75 18.61
CA THR A 125 11.41 2.15 19.97
C THR A 125 12.91 2.12 20.22
N SER A 126 13.65 1.23 19.54
CA SER A 126 15.05 0.92 19.88
C SER A 126 16.06 1.32 18.82
N ASP A 127 15.63 1.64 17.60
CA ASP A 127 16.54 2.05 16.53
C ASP A 127 16.63 3.58 16.39
N PHE A 128 17.75 4.03 15.85
CA PHE A 128 17.90 5.41 15.38
C PHE A 128 17.16 5.62 14.05
N TRP A 129 16.47 6.76 13.94
CA TRP A 129 15.71 7.16 12.77
C TRP A 129 16.20 8.50 12.22
N SER A 130 16.42 8.58 10.91
CA SER A 130 16.69 9.85 10.24
C SER A 130 15.38 10.54 9.81
N ALA A 131 15.43 11.86 9.63
CA ALA A 131 14.28 12.64 9.15
C ALA A 131 13.71 12.10 7.83
N LYS A 132 14.58 11.61 6.91
CA LYS A 132 14.14 10.97 5.66
C LYS A 132 13.35 9.69 5.91
N GLN A 133 13.73 8.90 6.92
CA GLN A 133 13.04 7.66 7.26
C GLN A 133 11.72 7.95 7.96
N LEU A 134 11.69 8.92 8.88
CA LEU A 134 10.46 9.39 9.52
C LEU A 134 9.48 9.95 8.49
N ARG A 135 9.97 10.69 7.50
CA ARG A 135 9.15 11.18 6.38
C ARG A 135 8.49 10.06 5.59
N ARG A 136 9.18 8.94 5.35
CA ARG A 136 8.58 7.76 4.71
C ARG A 136 7.46 7.16 5.56
N MET A 137 7.65 7.08 6.87
CA MET A 137 6.62 6.56 7.77
C MET A 137 5.41 7.49 7.82
N GLN A 138 5.64 8.81 7.87
CA GLN A 138 4.59 9.83 7.87
C GLN A 138 3.72 9.75 6.60
N LEU A 139 4.34 9.63 5.42
CA LEU A 139 3.63 9.56 4.13
C LEU A 139 3.08 8.16 3.83
N GLY A 140 3.65 7.12 4.44
CA GLY A 140 3.20 5.74 4.33
C GLY A 140 2.03 5.43 5.25
N GLY A 141 2.19 4.40 6.07
CA GLY A 141 1.16 3.81 6.93
C GLY A 141 0.68 2.47 6.37
N THR A 142 0.27 1.57 7.26
CA THR A 142 -0.20 0.23 6.89
C THR A 142 -1.41 0.32 5.98
N SER A 143 -2.38 1.18 6.31
CA SER A 143 -3.59 1.38 5.50
C SER A 143 -3.28 1.82 4.07
N ARG A 144 -2.34 2.75 3.87
CA ARG A 144 -2.00 3.26 2.52
C ARG A 144 -1.33 2.18 1.66
N PHE A 145 -0.45 1.39 2.26
CA PHE A 145 0.19 0.31 1.53
C PHE A 145 -0.80 -0.81 1.17
N LEU A 146 -1.70 -1.18 2.09
CA LEU A 146 -2.76 -2.16 1.81
C LEU A 146 -3.75 -1.65 0.76
N GLU A 147 -4.15 -0.38 0.82
CA GLU A 147 -4.99 0.26 -0.21
C GLU A 147 -4.36 0.13 -1.59
N PHE A 148 -3.07 0.46 -1.71
CA PHE A 148 -2.33 0.31 -2.95
C PHE A 148 -2.30 -1.14 -3.47
N LEU A 149 -2.25 -2.13 -2.57
CA LEU A 149 -2.23 -3.54 -2.94
C LEU A 149 -3.60 -4.10 -3.35
N LYS A 150 -4.72 -3.45 -3.00
CA LYS A 150 -6.08 -3.95 -3.29
C LYS A 150 -6.31 -4.38 -4.75
N PRO A 151 -5.83 -3.65 -5.78
CA PRO A 151 -6.01 -4.05 -7.18
C PRO A 151 -5.21 -5.28 -7.60
N TYR A 152 -4.33 -5.82 -6.75
CA TYR A 152 -3.48 -6.97 -7.02
C TYR A 152 -3.88 -8.16 -6.12
N PRO A 153 -4.87 -8.99 -6.50
CA PRO A 153 -5.47 -9.99 -5.60
C PRO A 153 -4.47 -10.92 -4.91
N ARG A 154 -3.46 -11.40 -5.65
CA ARG A 154 -2.41 -12.28 -5.10
C ARG A 154 -1.49 -11.61 -4.09
N LEU A 155 -1.44 -10.27 -4.10
CA LEU A 155 -0.60 -9.49 -3.20
C LEU A 155 -1.40 -8.89 -2.05
N ALA A 156 -2.70 -8.65 -2.23
CA ALA A 156 -3.59 -8.08 -1.22
C ALA A 156 -3.78 -9.01 -0.01
N GLU A 157 -3.79 -10.33 -0.23
CA GLU A 157 -3.93 -11.30 0.87
C GLU A 157 -2.70 -11.35 1.79
N PRO A 158 -2.88 -11.42 3.12
CA PRO A 158 -1.82 -11.65 4.10
C PRO A 158 -0.81 -12.75 3.68
N PRO A 159 0.51 -12.48 3.64
CA PRO A 159 1.49 -13.42 3.14
C PRO A 159 1.83 -14.45 4.24
N ARG A 160 1.03 -15.51 4.32
CA ARG A 160 1.17 -16.55 5.35
C ARG A 160 2.35 -17.49 5.15
N THR A 161 2.96 -17.49 3.96
CA THR A 161 4.10 -18.36 3.61
C THR A 161 5.31 -17.53 3.17
N PRO A 162 6.54 -18.06 3.29
CA PRO A 162 7.73 -17.38 2.78
C PRO A 162 7.66 -17.08 1.28
N ALA A 163 7.04 -17.97 0.50
CA ALA A 163 6.85 -17.77 -0.94
C ALA A 163 5.88 -16.62 -1.23
N ALA A 164 4.77 -16.52 -0.51
CA ALA A 164 3.83 -15.40 -0.65
C ALA A 164 4.46 -14.07 -0.22
N LEU A 165 5.26 -14.09 0.86
CA LEU A 165 5.99 -12.92 1.34
C LEU A 165 6.99 -12.42 0.29
N SER A 166 7.81 -13.33 -0.25
CA SER A 166 8.76 -13.01 -1.32
C SER A 166 8.03 -12.51 -2.56
N MET A 167 6.94 -13.18 -2.98
CA MET A 167 6.13 -12.76 -4.12
C MET A 167 5.60 -11.34 -3.96
N ARG A 168 5.08 -10.97 -2.78
CA ARG A 168 4.60 -9.61 -2.51
C ARG A 168 5.71 -8.58 -2.62
N TYR A 169 6.78 -8.74 -1.86
CA TYR A 169 7.79 -7.69 -1.71
C TYR A 169 8.85 -7.64 -2.83
N ALA A 170 8.99 -8.72 -3.62
CA ALA A 170 9.79 -8.73 -4.84
C ALA A 170 8.99 -8.37 -6.10
N SER A 171 7.67 -8.13 -5.99
CA SER A 171 6.82 -7.79 -7.13
C SER A 171 7.14 -6.41 -7.74
N LEU A 172 6.77 -6.25 -9.01
CA LEU A 172 6.78 -4.95 -9.68
C LEU A 172 5.83 -3.94 -9.02
N ALA A 173 4.70 -4.40 -8.48
CA ALA A 173 3.76 -3.53 -7.75
C ALA A 173 4.41 -2.96 -6.48
N ALA A 174 5.09 -3.80 -5.68
CA ALA A 174 5.86 -3.35 -4.53
C ALA A 174 6.98 -2.38 -4.95
N ALA A 175 7.69 -2.66 -6.05
CA ALA A 175 8.69 -1.74 -6.58
C ALA A 175 8.11 -0.38 -6.98
N HIS A 176 6.93 -0.39 -7.61
CA HIS A 176 6.21 0.82 -7.98
C HIS A 176 5.83 1.64 -6.74
N TYR A 177 5.28 1.00 -5.71
CA TYR A 177 4.95 1.69 -4.45
C TYR A 177 6.17 2.34 -3.79
N ARG A 178 7.31 1.64 -3.75
CA ARG A 178 8.56 2.22 -3.20
C ARG A 178 8.92 3.52 -3.93
N ARG A 179 8.78 3.51 -5.25
CA ARG A 179 9.06 4.67 -6.11
C ARG A 179 8.07 5.80 -5.87
N LEU A 180 6.78 5.51 -5.75
CA LEU A 180 5.77 6.51 -5.42
C LEU A 180 6.08 7.18 -4.08
N LEU A 181 6.41 6.38 -3.05
CA LEU A 181 6.76 6.90 -1.74
C LEU A 181 8.06 7.74 -1.77
N ASP A 182 9.05 7.34 -2.57
CA ASP A 182 10.25 8.17 -2.82
C ASP A 182 9.89 9.54 -3.42
N LEU A 183 9.07 9.56 -4.46
CA LEU A 183 8.64 10.79 -5.13
C LEU A 183 7.88 11.71 -4.18
N CYS A 184 6.96 11.14 -3.39
CA CYS A 184 6.22 11.90 -2.37
C CYS A 184 7.16 12.47 -1.29
N CYS A 185 8.18 11.72 -0.85
CA CYS A 185 9.18 12.24 0.09
C CYS A 185 9.99 13.41 -0.50
N GLU A 186 10.20 13.42 -1.81
CA GLU A 186 10.92 14.49 -2.54
C GLU A 186 10.01 15.67 -2.92
N GLY A 187 8.70 15.59 -2.67
CA GLY A 187 7.73 16.62 -3.09
C GLY A 187 7.51 16.68 -4.60
N LYS A 188 7.75 15.58 -5.32
CA LYS A 188 7.53 15.47 -6.76
C LYS A 188 6.23 14.72 -7.03
N ASP A 189 5.44 15.21 -7.99
CA ASP A 189 4.25 14.49 -8.45
C ASP A 189 4.64 13.23 -9.23
N ALA A 190 3.96 12.11 -8.95
CA ALA A 190 4.08 10.88 -9.70
C ALA A 190 3.25 11.00 -10.99
N SER A 191 3.85 11.58 -12.04
CA SER A 191 3.28 11.62 -13.40
C SER A 191 3.46 10.31 -14.16
#